data_AF-A0A8D3CNT4-F1
#
_entry.id   AF-A0A8D3CNT4-F1
#
_cell.length_a   1.000
_cell.length_b   1.000
_cell.length_c   1.000
_cell.angle_alpha   90.00
_cell.angle_beta   90.00
_cell.angle_gamma   90.00
#
_symmetry.space_group_name_H-M   'P 1'
#
loop_
_entity.id
_entity.type
_entity.pdbx_description
1 polymer ?
#
loop_
_entity_poly.entity_id
_entity_poly.type
_entity_poly.pdbx_seq_one_letter_code
_entity_poly.pdbx_strand_id
1 'polypeptide(L)'
;MSVSVIIKWGGQEYSISSLSEEDTVMDLKQSIKSLTGVLPERQKLLGLKVKGKPAEDEVKLGSLKLKPNTKIMMMGTREESLEEVLAPPPENDDVVNDFDIEDEVIEVENREENLAKIARRVKDYKVEELNPPREGKRLLVLDVDYTLFDHKSCAETGQELMRPYLHEFLTSAYEDYDIVIWSATSMKWIDAKMKELGVTDNPNYKLTFMLDSAAMITVHTPKRGVVEIRPFMKAHLNREKDKELYKLAQYLKEIAKLEDFAGLNHKHWERYLSKRQHH
;
A
#
# COMPACT_ATOMS: atom_id res chain seq x y z
N MET A 1 -19.63 50.15 -8.12
CA MET A 1 -20.94 49.47 -8.22
C MET A 1 -21.07 48.45 -7.11
N SER A 2 -22.29 47.99 -6.77
CA SER A 2 -22.47 46.93 -5.76
C SER A 2 -22.10 45.56 -6.35
N VAL A 3 -21.45 44.74 -5.53
CA VAL A 3 -21.00 43.39 -5.89
C VAL A 3 -21.91 42.38 -5.18
N SER A 4 -22.52 41.48 -5.97
CA SER A 4 -23.36 40.39 -5.46
C SER A 4 -22.71 39.04 -5.75
N VAL A 5 -22.41 38.26 -4.72
CA VAL A 5 -21.82 36.92 -4.80
C VAL A 5 -22.57 35.93 -3.92
N ILE A 6 -22.52 34.64 -4.28
CA ILE A 6 -23.12 33.56 -3.50
C ILE A 6 -22.00 32.64 -3.03
N ILE A 7 -21.86 32.47 -1.72
CA ILE A 7 -20.85 31.62 -1.09
C ILE A 7 -21.47 30.27 -0.74
N LYS A 8 -20.88 29.19 -1.24
CA LYS A 8 -21.28 27.82 -0.93
C LYS A 8 -20.35 27.22 0.11
N TRP A 9 -20.90 26.85 1.27
CA TRP A 9 -20.14 26.24 2.36
C TRP A 9 -21.04 25.33 3.20
N GLY A 10 -20.53 24.16 3.60
CA GLY A 10 -21.28 23.22 4.46
C GLY A 10 -22.59 22.72 3.85
N GLY A 11 -22.73 22.71 2.53
CA GLY A 11 -23.98 22.35 1.83
C GLY A 11 -25.03 23.46 1.78
N GLN A 12 -24.75 24.65 2.34
CA GLN A 12 -25.65 25.81 2.33
C GLN A 12 -25.13 26.91 1.38
N GLU A 13 -26.03 27.78 0.90
CA GLU A 13 -25.71 28.95 0.06
C GLU A 13 -25.93 30.26 0.86
N TYR A 14 -24.95 31.16 0.87
CA TYR A 14 -24.98 32.45 1.54
C TYR A 14 -24.81 33.59 0.53
N SER A 15 -25.82 34.43 0.36
CA SER A 15 -25.77 35.58 -0.56
C SER A 15 -25.18 36.82 0.11
N ILE A 16 -24.15 37.41 -0.49
CA ILE A 16 -23.50 38.65 -0.04
C ILE A 16 -23.71 39.72 -1.11
N SER A 17 -24.48 40.76 -0.78
CA SER A 17 -24.79 41.90 -1.66
C SER A 17 -24.44 43.25 -1.05
N SER A 18 -23.83 43.26 0.14
CA SER A 18 -23.47 44.46 0.91
C SER A 18 -22.13 45.07 0.52
N LEU A 19 -21.40 44.46 -0.41
CA LEU A 19 -20.07 44.87 -0.81
C LEU A 19 -20.10 45.70 -2.10
N SER A 20 -19.09 46.52 -2.28
CA SER A 20 -18.86 47.37 -3.44
C SER A 20 -17.58 46.96 -4.17
N GLU A 21 -17.38 47.49 -5.37
CA GLU A 21 -16.16 47.25 -6.15
C GLU A 21 -14.88 47.81 -5.50
N GLU A 22 -15.01 48.77 -4.57
CA GLU A 22 -13.89 49.38 -3.85
C GLU A 22 -13.43 48.54 -2.65
N ASP A 23 -14.28 47.65 -2.16
CA ASP A 23 -13.97 46.73 -1.07
C ASP A 23 -12.99 45.65 -1.54
N THR A 24 -12.31 45.05 -0.58
CA THR A 24 -11.21 44.09 -0.80
C THR A 24 -11.67 42.64 -0.62
N VAL A 25 -10.80 41.70 -0.99
CA VAL A 25 -11.00 40.27 -0.70
C VAL A 25 -11.07 40.03 0.81
N MET A 26 -10.32 40.80 1.62
CA MET A 26 -10.43 40.76 3.08
C MET A 26 -11.84 41.13 3.55
N ASP A 27 -12.46 42.18 2.99
CA ASP A 27 -13.81 42.61 3.35
C ASP A 27 -14.87 41.56 2.97
N LEU A 28 -14.65 40.87 1.84
CA LEU A 28 -15.43 39.69 1.47
C LEU A 28 -15.28 38.57 2.50
N LYS A 29 -14.04 38.27 2.92
CA LYS A 29 -13.80 37.24 3.95
C LYS A 29 -14.41 37.61 5.30
N GLN A 30 -14.38 38.88 5.68
CA GLN A 30 -15.04 39.36 6.90
C GLN A 30 -16.56 39.21 6.81
N SER A 31 -17.15 39.53 5.65
CA SER A 31 -18.58 39.31 5.41
C SER A 31 -18.97 37.82 5.50
N ILE A 32 -18.10 36.94 5.00
CA ILE A 32 -18.26 35.49 5.12
C ILE A 32 -18.17 35.04 6.59
N LYS A 33 -17.23 35.59 7.38
CA LYS A 33 -17.13 35.30 8.82
C LYS A 33 -18.43 35.62 9.53
N SER A 34 -19.01 36.80 9.28
CA SER A 34 -20.27 37.22 9.90
C SER A 34 -21.45 36.29 9.60
N LEU A 35 -21.47 35.64 8.44
CA LEU A 35 -22.54 34.72 8.04
C LEU A 35 -22.27 33.26 8.43
N THR A 36 -21.01 32.84 8.42
CA THR A 36 -20.63 31.42 8.54
C THR A 36 -19.93 31.09 9.85
N GLY A 37 -19.41 32.07 10.59
CA GLY A 37 -18.57 31.89 11.78
C GLY A 37 -17.13 31.44 11.48
N VAL A 38 -16.75 31.24 10.21
CA VAL A 38 -15.40 30.81 9.82
C VAL A 38 -14.47 32.02 9.76
N LEU A 39 -13.31 31.97 10.42
CA LEU A 39 -12.34 33.08 10.39
C LEU A 39 -11.76 33.33 8.98
N PRO A 40 -11.46 34.59 8.60
CA PRO A 40 -10.86 34.96 7.31
C PRO A 40 -9.61 34.14 6.94
N GLU A 41 -8.74 33.86 7.91
CA GLU A 41 -7.51 33.08 7.73
C GLU A 41 -7.77 31.62 7.35
N ARG A 42 -8.95 31.11 7.72
CA ARG A 42 -9.38 29.73 7.49
C ARG A 42 -10.30 29.58 6.29
N GLN A 43 -10.63 30.68 5.62
CA GLN A 43 -11.48 30.68 4.43
C GLN A 43 -10.65 30.49 3.17
N LYS A 44 -10.82 29.34 2.52
CA LYS A 44 -10.26 29.05 1.21
C LYS A 44 -11.33 29.21 0.13
N LEU A 45 -11.30 30.35 -0.56
CA LEU A 45 -12.22 30.69 -1.65
C LEU A 45 -11.76 30.08 -2.97
N LEU A 46 -12.49 29.08 -3.46
CA LEU A 46 -12.15 28.35 -4.68
C LEU A 46 -12.64 29.10 -5.92
N GLY A 47 -11.76 29.21 -6.91
CA GLY A 47 -12.08 29.86 -8.19
C GLY A 47 -11.89 31.38 -8.21
N LEU A 48 -11.60 32.00 -7.06
CA LEU A 48 -11.27 33.42 -6.98
C LEU A 48 -9.79 33.65 -7.34
N LYS A 49 -9.51 33.96 -8.60
CA LYS A 49 -8.14 34.09 -9.12
C LYS A 49 -7.90 35.42 -9.84
N VAL A 50 -6.73 36.01 -9.62
CA VAL A 50 -6.18 37.15 -10.38
C VAL A 50 -4.99 36.66 -11.19
N LYS A 51 -5.03 36.81 -12.51
CA LYS A 51 -3.93 36.39 -13.43
C LYS A 51 -3.45 34.95 -13.16
N GLY A 52 -4.37 34.04 -12.83
CA GLY A 52 -4.08 32.62 -12.58
C GLY A 52 -3.64 32.27 -11.15
N LYS A 53 -3.33 33.25 -10.30
CA LYS A 53 -3.00 33.05 -8.87
C LYS A 53 -4.23 33.31 -7.98
N PRO A 54 -4.31 32.71 -6.78
CA PRO A 54 -5.34 33.07 -5.80
C PRO A 54 -5.35 34.58 -5.53
N ALA A 55 -6.53 35.16 -5.36
CA ALA A 55 -6.63 36.58 -5.01
C ALA A 55 -6.12 36.81 -3.59
N GLU A 56 -5.18 37.75 -3.44
CA GLU A 56 -4.65 38.21 -2.15
C GLU A 56 -5.65 39.14 -1.44
N ASP A 57 -5.46 39.34 -0.14
CA ASP A 57 -6.46 39.97 0.73
C ASP A 57 -6.68 41.46 0.42
N GLU A 58 -5.67 42.13 -0.12
CA GLU A 58 -5.65 43.55 -0.48
C GLU A 58 -6.26 43.82 -1.86
N VAL A 59 -6.58 42.77 -2.63
CA VAL A 59 -7.13 42.89 -3.98
C VAL A 59 -8.55 43.44 -3.91
N LYS A 60 -8.82 44.53 -4.63
CA LYS A 60 -10.17 45.08 -4.78
C LYS A 60 -11.10 44.14 -5.56
N LEU A 61 -12.34 44.00 -5.10
CA LEU A 61 -13.35 43.14 -5.73
C LEU A 61 -13.67 43.55 -7.18
N GLY A 62 -13.61 44.85 -7.50
CA GLY A 62 -13.78 45.34 -8.87
C GLY A 62 -12.74 44.78 -9.86
N SER A 63 -11.53 44.46 -9.39
CA SER A 63 -10.48 43.87 -10.23
C SER A 63 -10.74 42.40 -10.61
N LEU A 64 -11.62 41.73 -9.87
CA LEU A 64 -11.96 40.32 -10.05
C LEU A 64 -13.00 40.08 -11.16
N LYS A 65 -13.62 41.15 -11.70
CA LYS A 65 -14.63 41.10 -12.76
C LYS A 65 -15.73 40.05 -12.50
N LEU A 66 -16.20 39.99 -11.25
CA LEU A 66 -17.22 39.04 -10.83
C LEU A 66 -18.56 39.39 -11.48
N LYS A 67 -19.20 38.40 -12.11
CA LYS A 67 -20.57 38.57 -12.60
C LYS A 67 -21.53 38.61 -11.41
N PRO A 68 -22.66 39.33 -11.50
CA PRO A 68 -23.69 39.28 -10.47
C PRO A 68 -24.10 37.84 -10.18
N ASN A 69 -24.22 37.49 -8.89
CA ASN A 69 -24.59 36.16 -8.38
C ASN A 69 -23.62 35.04 -8.75
N THR A 70 -22.33 35.36 -8.92
CA THR A 70 -21.29 34.34 -9.09
C THR A 70 -21.25 33.43 -7.86
N LYS A 71 -21.32 32.12 -8.10
CA LYS A 71 -21.24 31.09 -7.05
C LYS A 71 -19.77 30.76 -6.76
N ILE A 72 -19.32 31.01 -5.54
CA ILE A 72 -17.96 30.75 -5.07
C ILE A 72 -18.04 29.64 -4.01
N MET A 73 -17.27 28.57 -4.21
CA MET A 73 -17.15 27.50 -3.21
C MET A 73 -16.14 27.91 -2.14
N MET A 74 -16.49 27.81 -0.87
CA MET A 74 -15.61 28.12 0.26
C MET A 74 -15.34 26.84 1.06
N MET A 75 -14.08 26.63 1.45
CA MET A 75 -13.68 25.61 2.43
C MET A 75 -13.13 26.30 3.68
N GLY A 76 -13.52 25.82 4.87
CA GLY A 76 -13.08 26.33 6.17
C GLY A 76 -13.87 25.72 7.33
N THR A 77 -13.37 25.81 8.55
CA THR A 77 -13.98 25.29 9.79
C THR A 77 -14.17 26.41 10.82
N ARG A 78 -15.18 26.29 11.70
CA ARG A 78 -15.47 27.27 12.78
C ARG A 78 -14.52 27.08 13.96
N GLU A 79 -14.27 28.13 14.73
CA GLU A 79 -13.46 28.05 15.95
C GLU A 79 -14.15 27.31 17.10
N GLU A 80 -15.47 27.43 17.25
CA GLU A 80 -16.24 26.71 18.27
C GLU A 80 -16.09 25.18 18.13
N SER A 81 -16.00 24.67 16.89
CA SER A 81 -15.70 23.26 16.61
C SER A 81 -14.24 22.84 16.87
N LEU A 82 -13.35 23.79 17.18
CA LEU A 82 -11.94 23.55 17.49
C LEU A 82 -11.63 23.72 18.97
N GLU A 83 -12.37 24.55 19.72
CA GLU A 83 -12.21 24.68 21.18
C GLU A 83 -12.58 23.39 21.92
N GLU A 84 -13.59 22.64 21.46
CA GLU A 84 -13.88 21.27 21.94
C GLU A 84 -12.74 20.27 21.66
N VAL A 85 -11.88 20.57 20.68
CA VAL A 85 -10.76 19.69 20.27
C VAL A 85 -9.43 20.13 20.90
N LEU A 86 -9.32 21.39 21.37
CA LEU A 86 -8.09 22.00 21.87
C LEU A 86 -8.07 22.25 23.38
N ALA A 87 -9.18 22.06 24.10
CA ALA A 87 -9.19 22.14 25.56
C ALA A 87 -8.36 20.99 26.18
N PRO A 88 -7.49 21.26 27.16
CA PRO A 88 -6.87 20.21 27.95
C PRO A 88 -7.95 19.46 28.75
N PRO A 89 -7.88 18.12 28.88
CA PRO A 89 -8.89 17.35 29.59
C PRO A 89 -8.96 17.77 31.08
N PRO A 90 -10.14 17.72 31.72
CA PRO A 90 -10.24 17.88 33.17
C PRO A 90 -9.44 16.79 33.90
N GLU A 91 -8.69 17.17 34.93
CA GLU A 91 -7.98 16.26 35.83
C GLU A 91 -8.99 15.40 36.61
N ASN A 92 -9.41 14.29 36.01
CA ASN A 92 -10.00 13.17 36.71
C ASN A 92 -9.00 12.00 36.59
N ASP A 93 -8.52 11.54 37.74
CA ASP A 93 -7.59 10.42 37.89
C ASP A 93 -8.21 9.04 37.58
N ASP A 94 -9.41 9.02 37.00
CA ASP A 94 -10.01 7.85 36.36
C ASP A 94 -10.19 8.15 34.86
N VAL A 95 -9.06 8.11 34.15
CA VAL A 95 -9.03 8.08 32.68
C VAL A 95 -9.64 6.76 32.22
N VAL A 96 -10.95 6.75 32.00
CA VAL A 96 -11.55 5.78 31.07
C VAL A 96 -11.24 6.32 29.68
N ASN A 97 -10.45 5.55 28.96
CA ASN A 97 -9.97 5.87 27.63
C ASN A 97 -11.13 5.78 26.63
N ASP A 98 -11.78 6.89 26.28
CA ASP A 98 -12.83 6.92 25.25
C ASP A 98 -12.29 6.72 23.82
N PHE A 99 -10.96 6.54 23.66
CA PHE A 99 -10.33 5.97 22.46
C PHE A 99 -10.24 4.43 22.49
N ASP A 100 -10.68 3.78 23.57
CA ASP A 100 -11.06 2.37 23.57
C ASP A 100 -12.53 2.25 23.11
N ILE A 101 -12.82 2.76 21.91
CA ILE A 101 -13.54 1.86 21.02
C ILE A 101 -12.49 0.78 20.82
N GLU A 102 -12.68 -0.36 21.47
CA GLU A 102 -12.16 -1.62 20.95
C GLU A 102 -12.79 -1.76 19.55
N ASP A 103 -12.31 -0.99 18.57
CA ASP A 103 -12.25 -1.44 17.21
C ASP A 103 -11.43 -2.70 17.41
N GLU A 104 -12.11 -3.85 17.57
CA GLU A 104 -11.48 -5.14 17.43
C GLU A 104 -10.56 -4.95 16.24
N VAL A 105 -9.25 -4.96 16.48
CA VAL A 105 -8.28 -4.81 15.42
C VAL A 105 -8.39 -6.13 14.69
N ILE A 106 -9.41 -6.24 13.84
CA ILE A 106 -9.63 -7.38 13.00
C ILE A 106 -8.43 -7.36 12.10
N GLU A 107 -7.51 -8.28 12.41
CA GLU A 107 -6.32 -8.51 11.62
C GLU A 107 -6.76 -8.63 10.16
N VAL A 108 -5.96 -8.11 9.24
CA VAL A 108 -6.37 -7.98 7.82
C VAL A 108 -6.87 -9.32 7.24
N GLU A 109 -6.33 -10.42 7.76
CA GLU A 109 -6.74 -11.81 7.49
C GLU A 109 -8.16 -12.19 7.97
N ASN A 110 -8.63 -11.61 9.06
CA ASN A 110 -9.94 -11.90 9.67
C ASN A 110 -11.06 -10.99 9.15
N ARG A 111 -10.76 -10.04 8.26
CA ARG A 111 -11.78 -9.13 7.68
C ARG A 111 -12.69 -9.90 6.73
N GLU A 112 -14.00 -9.87 7.01
CA GLU A 112 -15.02 -10.55 6.20
C GLU A 112 -14.94 -10.18 4.70
N GLU A 113 -14.62 -8.93 4.38
CA GLU A 113 -14.43 -8.50 2.99
C GLU A 113 -13.30 -9.24 2.27
N ASN A 114 -12.20 -9.55 2.97
CA ASN A 114 -11.06 -10.25 2.41
C ASN A 114 -11.35 -11.75 2.32
N LEU A 115 -12.01 -12.32 3.33
CA LEU A 115 -12.51 -13.70 3.29
C LEU A 115 -13.48 -13.91 2.13
N ALA A 116 -14.39 -12.96 1.86
CA ALA A 116 -15.31 -13.02 0.74
C ALA A 116 -14.59 -12.92 -0.62
N LYS A 117 -13.56 -12.07 -0.74
CA LYS A 117 -12.70 -12.01 -1.95
C LYS A 117 -11.97 -13.33 -2.16
N ILE A 118 -11.42 -13.93 -1.09
CA ILE A 118 -10.75 -15.24 -1.14
C ILE A 118 -11.74 -16.32 -1.58
N ALA A 119 -12.91 -16.40 -0.96
CA ALA A 119 -13.94 -17.38 -1.31
C ALA A 119 -14.35 -17.28 -2.79
N ARG A 120 -14.45 -16.07 -3.34
CA ARG A 120 -14.69 -15.85 -4.77
C ARG A 120 -13.54 -16.39 -5.62
N ARG A 121 -12.28 -16.12 -5.25
CA ARG A 121 -11.11 -16.65 -5.97
C ARG A 121 -11.05 -18.16 -5.94
N VAL A 122 -11.28 -18.79 -4.78
CA VAL A 122 -11.32 -20.25 -4.64
C VAL A 122 -12.40 -20.88 -5.52
N LYS A 123 -13.56 -20.20 -5.67
CA LYS A 123 -14.66 -20.68 -6.51
C LYS A 123 -14.37 -20.54 -8.01
N ASP A 124 -13.86 -19.37 -8.42
CA ASP A 124 -13.85 -18.97 -9.84
C ASP A 124 -12.49 -19.24 -10.52
N TYR A 125 -11.39 -19.22 -9.77
CA TYR A 125 -10.06 -19.42 -10.31
C TYR A 125 -9.73 -20.91 -10.42
N LYS A 126 -9.45 -21.36 -11.64
CA LYS A 126 -9.04 -22.74 -11.89
C LYS A 126 -7.53 -22.86 -11.85
N VAL A 127 -7.01 -23.60 -10.87
CA VAL A 127 -5.59 -23.95 -10.79
C VAL A 127 -5.30 -25.08 -11.75
N GLU A 128 -4.25 -24.92 -12.57
CA GLU A 128 -3.70 -25.98 -13.42
C GLU A 128 -2.58 -26.70 -12.66
N GLU A 129 -2.83 -27.97 -12.32
CA GLU A 129 -1.83 -28.81 -11.68
C GLU A 129 -0.84 -29.32 -12.72
N LEU A 130 0.43 -28.98 -12.55
CA LEU A 130 1.54 -29.47 -13.37
C LEU A 130 2.05 -30.81 -12.85
N ASN A 131 2.15 -30.94 -11.53
CA ASN A 131 2.57 -32.15 -10.85
C ASN A 131 1.79 -32.30 -9.53
N PRO A 132 1.41 -33.53 -9.14
CA PRO A 132 0.63 -33.74 -7.93
C PRO A 132 1.43 -33.41 -6.67
N PRO A 133 0.78 -32.90 -5.60
CA PRO A 133 1.39 -32.78 -4.28
C PRO A 133 1.94 -34.12 -3.78
N ARG A 134 3.06 -34.09 -3.08
CA ARG A 134 3.74 -35.28 -2.55
C ARG A 134 3.40 -35.48 -1.08
N GLU A 135 3.09 -36.72 -0.72
CA GLU A 135 2.75 -37.08 0.65
C GLU A 135 3.86 -36.70 1.64
N GLY A 136 3.48 -36.06 2.75
CA GLY A 136 4.40 -35.64 3.81
C GLY A 136 5.30 -34.45 3.46
N LYS A 137 5.15 -33.83 2.28
CA LYS A 137 5.90 -32.62 1.91
C LYS A 137 5.13 -31.36 2.30
N ARG A 138 5.89 -30.31 2.65
CA ARG A 138 5.33 -28.99 2.98
C ARG A 138 5.13 -28.17 1.72
N LEU A 139 4.49 -27.00 1.82
CA LEU A 139 4.31 -26.11 0.68
C LEU A 139 5.27 -24.91 0.77
N LEU A 140 6.03 -24.66 -0.30
CA LEU A 140 6.84 -23.46 -0.47
C LEU A 140 6.25 -22.64 -1.63
N VAL A 141 5.77 -21.44 -1.31
CA VAL A 141 5.27 -20.48 -2.30
C VAL A 141 6.32 -19.41 -2.54
N LEU A 142 6.71 -19.20 -3.80
CA LEU A 142 7.75 -18.26 -4.19
C LEU A 142 7.19 -17.16 -5.10
N ASP A 143 7.49 -15.92 -4.73
CA ASP A 143 7.43 -14.80 -5.66
C ASP A 143 8.57 -14.92 -6.69
N VAL A 144 8.46 -14.18 -7.80
CA VAL A 144 9.39 -14.25 -8.92
C VAL A 144 10.26 -12.99 -8.99
N ASP A 145 9.64 -11.83 -9.11
CA ASP A 145 10.32 -10.56 -9.42
C ASP A 145 11.12 -10.08 -8.21
N TYR A 146 12.44 -9.92 -8.36
CA TYR A 146 13.39 -9.63 -7.27
C TYR A 146 13.57 -10.74 -6.23
N THR A 147 12.80 -11.82 -6.32
CA THR A 147 12.96 -13.00 -5.46
C THR A 147 13.90 -14.01 -6.13
N LEU A 148 13.58 -14.44 -7.35
CA LEU A 148 14.32 -15.46 -8.10
C LEU A 148 15.22 -14.88 -9.19
N PHE A 149 14.93 -13.67 -9.68
CA PHE A 149 15.73 -13.01 -10.71
C PHE A 149 15.54 -11.49 -10.73
N ASP A 150 16.44 -10.77 -11.41
CA ASP A 150 16.37 -9.33 -11.63
C ASP A 150 15.62 -9.01 -12.93
N HIS A 151 14.35 -8.62 -12.81
CA HIS A 151 13.49 -8.31 -13.97
C HIS A 151 13.72 -6.92 -14.60
N LYS A 152 14.58 -6.07 -14.01
CA LYS A 152 14.76 -4.69 -14.50
C LYS A 152 16.09 -4.46 -15.21
N SER A 153 17.12 -5.23 -14.90
CA SER A 153 18.39 -5.10 -15.60
C SER A 153 18.29 -5.62 -17.03
N CYS A 154 19.00 -4.99 -17.96
CA CYS A 154 19.20 -5.53 -19.29
C CYS A 154 20.31 -6.59 -19.25
N ALA A 155 20.13 -7.67 -20.00
CA ALA A 155 21.08 -8.76 -20.16
C ALA A 155 20.92 -9.39 -21.55
N GLU A 156 21.94 -10.11 -22.00
CA GLU A 156 21.85 -10.87 -23.26
C GLU A 156 21.16 -12.22 -23.05
N THR A 157 21.25 -12.77 -21.84
CA THR A 157 20.63 -14.06 -21.46
C THR A 157 19.94 -13.99 -20.10
N GLY A 158 18.88 -14.79 -19.92
CA GLY A 158 18.20 -14.89 -18.62
C GLY A 158 19.09 -15.40 -17.48
N GLN A 159 20.14 -16.15 -17.77
CA GLN A 159 21.11 -16.66 -16.78
C GLN A 159 21.90 -15.55 -16.07
N GLU A 160 22.10 -14.41 -16.74
CA GLU A 160 22.74 -13.23 -16.16
C GLU A 160 21.84 -12.52 -15.15
N LEU A 161 20.52 -12.59 -15.37
CA LEU A 161 19.50 -11.99 -14.50
C LEU A 161 19.06 -12.93 -13.38
N MET A 162 19.28 -14.23 -13.54
CA MET A 162 18.99 -15.25 -12.56
C MET A 162 19.72 -14.97 -11.24
N ARG A 163 18.98 -15.03 -10.13
CA ARG A 163 19.59 -14.88 -8.80
C ARG A 163 20.55 -16.05 -8.56
N PRO A 164 21.76 -15.79 -8.02
CA PRO A 164 22.71 -16.85 -7.70
C PRO A 164 22.09 -17.96 -6.85
N TYR A 165 22.48 -19.20 -7.13
CA TYR A 165 22.02 -20.42 -6.45
C TYR A 165 20.55 -20.77 -6.69
N LEU A 166 19.88 -20.26 -7.73
CA LEU A 166 18.46 -20.54 -7.98
C LEU A 166 18.16 -22.03 -8.06
N HIS A 167 18.88 -22.78 -8.90
CA HIS A 167 18.59 -24.20 -9.12
C HIS A 167 19.00 -25.06 -7.94
N GLU A 168 20.10 -24.73 -7.28
CA GLU A 168 20.57 -25.38 -6.06
C GLU A 168 19.58 -25.17 -4.92
N PHE A 169 19.04 -23.95 -4.78
CA PHE A 169 18.00 -23.62 -3.82
C PHE A 169 16.72 -24.42 -4.08
N LEU A 170 16.21 -24.43 -5.32
CA LEU A 170 14.99 -25.15 -5.65
C LEU A 170 15.15 -26.66 -5.50
N THR A 171 16.31 -27.21 -5.89
CA THR A 171 16.63 -28.63 -5.70
C THR A 171 16.64 -28.98 -4.20
N SER A 172 17.32 -28.19 -3.39
CA SER A 172 17.37 -28.41 -1.94
C SER A 172 16.00 -28.23 -1.29
N ALA A 173 15.22 -27.24 -1.70
CA ALA A 173 13.88 -27.03 -1.18
C ALA A 173 12.95 -28.19 -1.56
N TYR A 174 13.08 -28.73 -2.78
CA TYR A 174 12.25 -29.81 -3.26
C TYR A 174 12.40 -31.11 -2.46
N GLU A 175 13.52 -31.30 -1.72
CA GLU A 175 13.68 -32.41 -0.79
C GLU A 175 12.53 -32.46 0.25
N ASP A 176 12.08 -31.29 0.73
CA ASP A 176 11.16 -31.16 1.86
C ASP A 176 9.84 -30.45 1.51
N TYR A 177 9.81 -29.72 0.40
CA TYR A 177 8.70 -28.85 0.01
C TYR A 177 8.24 -29.11 -1.43
N ASP A 178 6.93 -29.18 -1.63
CA ASP A 178 6.27 -28.92 -2.91
C ASP A 178 6.36 -27.43 -3.24
N ILE A 179 6.66 -27.12 -4.51
CA ILE A 179 7.03 -25.77 -4.93
C ILE A 179 5.92 -25.17 -5.78
N VAL A 180 5.47 -23.99 -5.40
CA VAL A 180 4.48 -23.19 -6.12
C VAL A 180 5.06 -21.82 -6.43
N ILE A 181 4.83 -21.35 -7.65
CA ILE A 181 5.16 -19.99 -8.05
C ILE A 181 3.90 -19.13 -7.94
N TRP A 182 3.98 -17.97 -7.30
CA TRP A 182 2.89 -17.02 -7.26
C TRP A 182 3.39 -15.61 -7.54
N SER A 183 3.00 -15.05 -8.70
CA SER A 183 3.47 -13.73 -9.15
C SER A 183 2.31 -12.76 -9.42
N ALA A 184 2.57 -11.47 -9.21
CA ALA A 184 1.64 -10.39 -9.55
C ALA A 184 1.60 -10.04 -11.06
N THR A 185 2.13 -10.92 -11.92
CA THR A 185 2.08 -10.80 -13.39
C THR A 185 1.06 -11.77 -13.97
N SER A 186 0.81 -11.73 -15.29
CA SER A 186 -0.09 -12.69 -15.94
C SER A 186 0.59 -14.05 -16.17
N MET A 187 -0.20 -15.14 -16.24
CA MET A 187 0.34 -16.49 -16.46
C MET A 187 1.33 -16.57 -17.64
N LYS A 188 1.00 -15.90 -18.76
CA LYS A 188 1.89 -15.82 -19.94
C LYS A 188 3.30 -15.33 -19.61
N TRP A 189 3.42 -14.32 -18.73
CA TRP A 189 4.73 -13.80 -18.31
C TRP A 189 5.44 -14.73 -17.33
N ILE A 190 4.68 -15.41 -16.47
CA ILE A 190 5.22 -16.43 -15.56
C ILE A 190 5.83 -17.56 -16.39
N ASP A 191 5.08 -18.13 -17.34
CA ASP A 191 5.55 -19.20 -18.22
C ASP A 191 6.83 -18.82 -18.98
N ALA A 192 6.83 -17.62 -19.57
CA ALA A 192 8.00 -17.11 -20.29
C ALA A 192 9.23 -17.02 -19.39
N LYS A 193 9.08 -16.46 -18.18
CA LYS A 193 10.18 -16.31 -17.20
C LYS A 193 10.67 -17.67 -16.68
N MET A 194 9.75 -18.56 -16.29
CA MET A 194 10.13 -19.88 -15.76
C MET A 194 10.85 -20.72 -16.81
N LYS A 195 10.44 -20.60 -18.08
CA LYS A 195 11.13 -21.25 -19.20
C LYS A 195 12.50 -20.64 -19.46
N GLU A 196 12.60 -19.31 -19.51
CA GLU A 196 13.87 -18.61 -19.77
C GLU A 196 14.90 -18.86 -18.67
N LEU A 197 14.47 -18.95 -17.41
CA LEU A 197 15.31 -19.27 -16.26
C LEU A 197 15.61 -20.77 -16.12
N GLY A 198 15.08 -21.64 -17.00
CA GLY A 198 15.29 -23.09 -16.91
C GLY A 198 14.63 -23.76 -15.70
N VAL A 199 13.59 -23.14 -15.14
CA VAL A 199 12.83 -23.64 -13.98
C VAL A 199 11.78 -24.66 -14.38
N THR A 200 11.11 -24.47 -15.52
CA THR A 200 10.00 -25.33 -15.97
C THR A 200 10.41 -26.77 -16.23
N ASP A 201 11.56 -26.98 -16.89
CA ASP A 201 11.98 -28.29 -17.42
C ASP A 201 13.18 -28.89 -16.66
N ASN A 202 13.37 -28.53 -15.39
CA ASN A 202 14.50 -29.01 -14.61
C ASN A 202 14.28 -30.46 -14.14
N PRO A 203 15.25 -31.39 -14.31
CA PRO A 203 15.07 -32.78 -13.87
C PRO A 203 15.16 -32.99 -12.35
N ASN A 204 15.71 -32.02 -11.60
CA ASN A 204 16.01 -32.19 -10.18
C ASN A 204 14.87 -31.76 -9.24
N TYR A 205 13.89 -31.01 -9.74
CA TYR A 205 12.73 -30.57 -8.97
C TYR A 205 11.54 -30.34 -9.88
N LYS A 206 10.34 -30.27 -9.29
CA LYS A 206 9.10 -30.06 -10.03
C LYS A 206 8.24 -29.00 -9.36
N LEU A 207 7.59 -28.18 -10.19
CA LEU A 207 6.55 -27.25 -9.74
C LEU A 207 5.22 -27.99 -9.63
N THR A 208 4.48 -27.78 -8.54
CA THR A 208 3.15 -28.37 -8.34
C THR A 208 2.12 -27.62 -9.18
N PHE A 209 2.07 -26.29 -9.04
CA PHE A 209 1.26 -25.39 -9.87
C PHE A 209 1.82 -23.96 -9.80
N MET A 210 1.27 -23.09 -10.65
CA MET A 210 1.60 -21.67 -10.68
C MET A 210 0.34 -20.83 -10.53
N LEU A 211 0.46 -19.67 -9.91
CA LEU A 211 -0.61 -18.71 -9.70
C LEU A 211 -0.18 -17.34 -10.23
N ASP A 212 -1.12 -16.68 -10.90
CA ASP A 212 -0.90 -15.35 -11.48
C ASP A 212 -1.71 -14.27 -10.73
N SER A 213 -1.65 -13.04 -11.22
CA SER A 213 -2.33 -11.91 -10.59
C SER A 213 -3.85 -12.07 -10.48
N ALA A 214 -4.48 -12.90 -11.32
CA ALA A 214 -5.91 -13.15 -11.25
C ALA A 214 -6.30 -14.01 -10.02
N ALA A 215 -5.37 -14.77 -9.44
CA ALA A 215 -5.58 -15.47 -8.18
C ALA A 215 -5.46 -14.55 -6.94
N MET A 216 -4.92 -13.33 -7.11
CA MET A 216 -4.69 -12.40 -5.99
C MET A 216 -5.96 -11.64 -5.60
N ILE A 217 -6.00 -11.24 -4.33
CA ILE A 217 -6.99 -10.29 -3.79
C ILE A 217 -6.33 -8.96 -3.45
N THR A 218 -7.09 -7.87 -3.53
CA THR A 218 -6.64 -6.57 -3.05
C THR A 218 -6.97 -6.45 -1.56
N VAL A 219 -5.94 -6.24 -0.76
CA VAL A 219 -6.03 -6.00 0.68
C VAL A 219 -5.65 -4.55 0.99
N HIS A 220 -6.44 -3.88 1.81
CA HIS A 220 -6.08 -2.58 2.37
C HIS A 220 -5.47 -2.80 3.75
N THR A 221 -4.17 -2.52 3.89
CA THR A 221 -3.47 -2.61 5.17
C THR A 221 -2.70 -1.32 5.47
N PRO A 222 -2.76 -0.79 6.71
CA PRO A 222 -1.90 0.29 7.17
C PRO A 222 -0.46 -0.15 7.51
N LYS A 223 -0.17 -1.46 7.64
CA LYS A 223 1.18 -1.99 7.92
C LYS A 223 1.49 -3.22 7.06
N ARG A 224 2.69 -3.27 6.47
CA ARG A 224 3.20 -4.46 5.75
C ARG A 224 3.90 -5.40 6.74
N GLY A 225 3.40 -6.61 6.88
CA GLY A 225 4.04 -7.70 7.60
C GLY A 225 4.17 -8.91 6.68
N VAL A 226 5.28 -9.01 5.96
CA VAL A 226 5.63 -10.17 5.13
C VAL A 226 7.08 -10.52 5.45
N VAL A 227 7.45 -11.78 5.32
CA VAL A 227 8.85 -12.20 5.30
C VAL A 227 9.51 -11.56 4.08
N GLU A 228 10.18 -10.43 4.28
CA GLU A 228 10.86 -9.72 3.21
C GLU A 228 12.20 -10.38 2.91
N ILE A 229 12.24 -11.14 1.82
CA ILE A 229 13.51 -11.53 1.21
C ILE A 229 14.16 -10.27 0.66
N ARG A 230 15.48 -10.12 0.86
CA ARG A 230 16.20 -8.99 0.28
C ARG A 230 16.06 -9.01 -1.24
N PRO A 231 15.60 -7.91 -1.86
CA PRO A 231 15.37 -7.88 -3.30
C PRO A 231 16.69 -8.02 -4.07
N PHE A 232 16.72 -8.92 -5.05
CA PHE A 232 17.86 -9.07 -5.94
C PHE A 232 17.77 -8.06 -7.09
N MET A 233 18.64 -7.05 -7.08
CA MET A 233 18.65 -5.96 -8.06
C MET A 233 20.06 -5.73 -8.59
N LYS A 234 20.17 -5.15 -9.79
CA LYS A 234 21.44 -4.83 -10.45
C LYS A 234 22.32 -6.07 -10.55
N ALA A 235 21.82 -7.10 -11.22
CA ALA A 235 22.49 -8.40 -11.30
C ALA A 235 23.97 -8.29 -11.70
N HIS A 236 24.28 -7.47 -12.71
CA HIS A 236 25.64 -7.18 -13.17
C HIS A 236 26.63 -6.69 -12.09
N LEU A 237 26.15 -6.12 -10.97
CA LEU A 237 27.00 -5.67 -9.85
C LEU A 237 26.99 -6.63 -8.65
N ASN A 238 25.86 -7.30 -8.42
CA ASN A 238 25.58 -7.97 -7.15
C ASN A 238 25.63 -9.49 -7.22
N ARG A 239 25.61 -10.08 -8.42
CA ARG A 239 25.55 -11.53 -8.62
C ARG A 239 26.66 -12.31 -7.92
N GLU A 240 27.89 -11.80 -7.88
CA GLU A 240 28.99 -12.52 -7.21
C GLU A 240 28.90 -12.48 -5.67
N LYS A 241 28.13 -11.54 -5.12
CA LYS A 241 28.06 -11.28 -3.67
C LYS A 241 26.78 -11.81 -3.04
N ASP A 242 25.70 -11.96 -3.81
CA ASP A 242 24.42 -12.47 -3.31
C ASP A 242 24.53 -13.97 -2.99
N LYS A 243 24.20 -14.31 -1.74
CA LYS A 243 24.14 -15.69 -1.22
C LYS A 243 22.81 -15.93 -0.50
N GLU A 244 21.79 -15.13 -0.80
CA GLU A 244 20.54 -15.16 -0.04
C GLU A 244 19.80 -16.49 -0.24
N LEU A 245 19.67 -16.95 -1.48
CA LEU A 245 19.03 -18.24 -1.77
C LEU A 245 19.80 -19.42 -1.16
N TYR A 246 21.14 -19.36 -1.13
CA TYR A 246 21.95 -20.36 -0.46
C TYR A 246 21.64 -20.44 1.04
N LYS A 247 21.64 -19.30 1.75
CA LYS A 247 21.30 -19.26 3.18
C LYS A 247 19.86 -19.67 3.42
N LEU A 248 18.94 -19.25 2.55
CA LEU A 248 17.52 -19.58 2.67
C LEU A 248 17.28 -21.08 2.49
N ALA A 249 18.01 -21.76 1.59
CA ALA A 249 17.97 -23.22 1.48
C ALA A 249 18.32 -23.90 2.80
N GLN A 250 19.39 -23.46 3.47
CA GLN A 250 19.79 -23.98 4.79
C GLN A 250 18.70 -23.75 5.83
N TYR A 251 18.09 -22.56 5.83
CA TYR A 251 17.03 -22.24 6.76
C TYR A 251 15.80 -23.12 6.55
N LEU A 252 15.33 -23.27 5.32
CA LEU A 252 14.18 -24.12 4.97
C LEU A 252 14.43 -25.57 5.37
N LYS A 253 15.63 -26.10 5.08
CA LYS A 253 16.01 -27.47 5.49
C LYS A 253 15.96 -27.68 7.00
N GLU A 254 16.33 -26.67 7.78
CA GLU A 254 16.30 -26.79 9.23
C GLU A 254 14.90 -26.69 9.81
N ILE A 255 14.05 -25.80 9.29
CA ILE A 255 12.70 -25.64 9.81
C ILE A 255 11.77 -26.77 9.32
N ALA A 256 12.02 -27.39 8.17
CA ALA A 256 11.23 -28.52 7.66
C ALA A 256 11.07 -29.67 8.66
N LYS A 257 12.06 -29.83 9.55
CA LYS A 257 12.11 -30.84 10.62
C LYS A 257 11.16 -30.56 11.79
N LEU A 258 10.66 -29.33 11.92
CA LEU A 258 9.76 -28.92 13.01
C LEU A 258 8.34 -29.35 12.71
N GLU A 259 7.56 -29.86 13.66
CA GLU A 259 6.18 -30.25 13.40
C GLU A 259 5.33 -29.07 12.91
N ASP A 260 5.49 -27.91 13.54
CA ASP A 260 4.76 -26.67 13.24
C ASP A 260 5.70 -25.45 13.07
N PHE A 261 5.24 -24.45 12.31
CA PHE A 261 5.94 -23.21 12.01
C PHE A 261 5.44 -22.00 12.81
N ALA A 262 4.31 -22.10 13.54
CA ALA A 262 3.70 -20.95 14.21
C ALA A 262 4.63 -20.27 15.24
N GLY A 263 5.56 -21.01 15.85
CA GLY A 263 6.55 -20.48 16.80
C GLY A 263 7.73 -19.75 16.16
N LEU A 264 7.83 -19.69 14.82
CA LEU A 264 8.99 -19.11 14.13
C LEU A 264 8.83 -17.62 13.88
N ASN A 265 9.85 -16.84 14.28
CA ASN A 265 9.97 -15.45 13.87
C ASN A 265 10.82 -15.34 12.60
N HIS A 266 10.16 -15.34 11.46
CA HIS A 266 10.80 -15.29 10.14
C HIS A 266 11.45 -13.94 9.81
N LYS A 267 11.12 -12.84 10.53
CA LYS A 267 11.75 -11.52 10.31
C LYS A 267 13.26 -11.55 10.57
N HIS A 268 13.71 -12.48 11.41
CA HIS A 268 15.11 -12.66 11.77
C HIS A 268 15.60 -14.07 11.49
N TRP A 269 15.13 -14.69 10.40
CA TRP A 269 15.45 -16.07 10.02
C TRP A 269 16.95 -16.35 9.96
N GLU A 270 17.79 -15.38 9.57
CA GLU A 270 19.26 -15.53 9.57
C GLU A 270 19.83 -15.84 10.97
N ARG A 271 19.20 -15.33 12.04
CA ARG A 271 19.60 -15.62 13.43
C ARG A 271 19.26 -17.05 13.86
N TYR A 272 18.30 -17.69 13.18
CA TYR A 272 17.95 -19.08 13.45
C TYR A 272 19.13 -20.00 13.08
N LEU A 273 19.80 -19.71 11.95
CA LEU A 273 20.98 -20.44 11.50
C LEU A 273 22.17 -20.26 12.45
N SER A 274 22.42 -19.04 12.94
CA SER A 274 23.55 -18.79 13.82
C SER A 274 23.41 -19.48 15.19
N LYS A 275 22.20 -19.57 15.74
CA LYS A 275 21.94 -20.27 17.00
C LYS A 275 22.19 -21.78 16.93
N ARG A 276 22.00 -22.41 15.76
CA ARG A 276 22.19 -23.86 15.59
C ARG A 276 23.62 -24.23 15.16
N GLN A 277 24.43 -23.29 14.71
CA GLN A 277 25.87 -23.52 14.46
C GLN A 277 26.72 -23.59 15.75
N HIS A 278 26.15 -23.18 16.89
CA HIS A 278 26.81 -23.20 18.20
C HIS A 278 26.35 -24.34 19.12
N HIS A 279 25.58 -25.30 18.61
CA HIS A 279 25.19 -26.54 19.26
C HIS A 279 25.61 -27.74 18.41
#